data_AF-A0A6B0CQ22-F1
#
_entry.id   AF-A0A6B0CQ22-F1
#
_cell.length_a   1.000
_cell.length_b   1.000
_cell.length_c   1.000
_cell.angle_alpha   90.00
_cell.angle_beta   90.00
_cell.angle_gamma   90.00
#
_symmetry.space_group_name_H-M   'P 1'
#
loop_
_entity.id
_entity.type
_entity.pdbx_description
1 polymer ?
#
loop_
_entity_poly.entity_id
_entity_poly.type
_entity_poly.pdbx_seq_one_letter_code
_entity_poly.pdbx_strand_id
1 'polypeptide(L)'
;DSSDVKTTTESVDVPYTGKNDKSQKVKVYIKDKDNDGSTEKGSFDITSDQRIDIPLRIEKGKTASYIVKVDGKTVAEKEVSYDDI
;
A
#
# COMPACT_ATOMS: atom_id res chain seq x y z
N ASP A 1 19.44 21.79 -0.50
CA ASP A 1 18.69 20.86 -1.37
C ASP A 1 17.19 21.04 -1.20
N SER A 2 16.50 21.43 -2.27
CA SER A 2 15.04 21.32 -2.32
C SER A 2 14.74 20.00 -3.03
N SER A 3 14.60 18.91 -2.28
CA SER A 3 14.08 17.69 -2.87
C SER A 3 12.62 17.93 -3.21
N ASP A 4 12.30 18.09 -4.50
CA ASP A 4 10.93 18.17 -5.01
C ASP A 4 10.24 16.83 -4.73
N VAL A 5 9.58 16.71 -3.57
CA VAL A 5 8.86 15.51 -3.14
C VAL A 5 7.37 15.82 -3.12
N LYS A 6 6.58 15.01 -3.82
CA LYS A 6 5.11 15.03 -3.72
C LYS A 6 4.66 13.93 -2.77
N THR A 7 3.60 14.22 -2.02
CA THR A 7 2.88 13.21 -1.22
C THR A 7 1.51 13.01 -1.84
N THR A 8 1.12 11.75 -2.04
CA THR A 8 -0.25 11.39 -2.41
C THR A 8 -0.73 10.26 -1.51
N THR A 9 -2.05 10.09 -1.42
CA THR A 9 -2.67 9.03 -0.63
C THR A 9 -3.56 8.20 -1.53
N GLU A 10 -3.31 6.90 -1.54
CA GLU A 10 -4.11 5.93 -2.28
C GLU A 10 -5.01 5.17 -1.31
N SER A 11 -6.33 5.27 -1.49
CA SER A 11 -7.29 4.48 -0.73
C SER A 11 -7.52 3.13 -1.41
N VAL A 12 -7.45 2.06 -0.63
CA VAL A 12 -7.67 0.69 -1.11
C VAL A 12 -8.76 0.03 -0.28
N ASP A 13 -9.77 -0.51 -0.96
CA ASP A 13 -10.76 -1.39 -0.35
C ASP A 13 -10.19 -2.83 -0.30
N VAL A 14 -10.04 -3.35 0.92
CA VAL A 14 -9.51 -4.68 1.22
C VAL A 14 -10.67 -5.60 1.55
N PRO A 15 -11.06 -6.51 0.64
CA PRO A 15 -12.19 -7.40 0.87
C PRO A 15 -11.85 -8.50 1.88
N TYR A 16 -12.79 -8.81 2.76
CA TYR A 16 -12.76 -9.96 3.64
C TYR A 16 -13.47 -11.15 2.99
N THR A 17 -12.73 -12.23 2.87
CA THR A 17 -13.14 -13.51 2.27
C THR A 17 -13.03 -14.67 3.26
N GLY A 18 -12.76 -14.38 4.54
CA GLY A 18 -12.70 -15.36 5.60
C GLY A 18 -14.05 -16.03 5.84
N LYS A 19 -14.00 -17.29 6.28
CA LYS A 19 -15.17 -18.09 6.64
C LYS A 19 -15.11 -18.45 8.11
N ASN A 20 -16.27 -18.53 8.76
CA ASN A 20 -16.40 -18.90 10.19
C ASN A 20 -15.58 -17.97 11.10
N ASP A 21 -15.68 -16.66 10.87
CA ASP A 21 -15.01 -15.62 11.68
C ASP A 21 -13.48 -15.74 11.77
N LYS A 22 -12.86 -16.47 10.84
CA LYS A 22 -11.40 -16.57 10.75
C LYS A 22 -10.82 -15.27 10.25
N SER A 23 -9.97 -14.66 11.05
CA SER A 23 -9.22 -13.47 10.64
C SER A 23 -8.32 -13.75 9.44
N GLN A 24 -8.12 -12.72 8.63
CA GLN A 24 -7.18 -12.73 7.51
C GLN A 24 -6.09 -11.71 7.75
N LYS A 25 -4.85 -12.09 7.44
CA LYS A 25 -3.70 -11.22 7.65
C LYS A 25 -3.46 -10.36 6.42
N VAL A 26 -3.60 -9.05 6.60
CA VAL A 26 -3.27 -8.05 5.59
C VAL A 26 -1.82 -7.62 5.78
N LYS A 27 -1.06 -7.52 4.69
CA LYS A 27 0.28 -6.94 4.64
C LYS A 27 0.33 -5.89 3.56
N VAL A 28 0.91 -4.74 3.88
CA VAL A 28 1.08 -3.61 2.96
C VAL A 28 2.56 -3.42 2.71
N TYR A 29 2.97 -3.41 1.45
CA TYR A 29 4.33 -3.15 1.00
C TYR A 29 4.31 -1.81 0.26
N ILE A 30 5.26 -0.93 0.57
CA ILE A 30 5.39 0.38 -0.07
C ILE A 30 6.80 0.49 -0.61
N LYS A 31 6.92 0.87 -1.88
CA LYS A 31 8.16 1.28 -2.52
C LYS A 31 8.03 2.75 -2.89
N ASP A 32 8.76 3.62 -2.23
CA ASP A 32 8.71 5.06 -2.45
C ASP A 32 10.07 5.70 -2.11
N LYS A 33 10.12 7.00 -1.84
CA LYS A 33 11.36 7.69 -1.43
C LYS A 33 12.01 7.08 -0.18
N ASP A 34 11.20 6.70 0.80
CA ASP A 34 11.66 6.35 2.14
C ASP A 34 11.61 4.83 2.40
N ASN A 35 11.03 4.06 1.47
CA ASN A 35 10.85 2.61 1.59
C ASN A 35 11.25 1.92 0.27
N ASP A 36 12.03 0.85 0.35
CA ASP A 36 12.53 0.14 -0.85
C ASP A 36 11.57 -0.94 -1.39
N GLY A 37 10.44 -1.18 -0.70
CA GLY A 37 9.46 -2.20 -1.03
C GLY A 37 9.82 -3.63 -0.66
N SER A 38 10.99 -3.86 -0.05
CA SER A 38 11.46 -5.21 0.33
C SER A 38 10.80 -5.74 1.61
N THR A 39 10.33 -4.83 2.47
CA THR A 39 9.71 -5.15 3.77
C THR A 39 8.28 -4.64 3.83
N GLU A 40 7.42 -5.34 4.58
CA GLU A 40 6.09 -4.82 4.87
C GLU A 40 6.17 -3.52 5.68
N LYS A 41 5.47 -2.49 5.22
CA LYS A 41 5.29 -1.25 5.97
C LYS A 41 4.32 -1.41 7.13
N GLY A 42 3.33 -2.28 6.96
CA GLY A 42 2.28 -2.55 7.93
C GLY A 42 1.69 -3.94 7.78
N SER A 43 1.22 -4.50 8.89
CA SER A 43 0.57 -5.79 8.97
C SER A 43 -0.52 -5.75 10.03
N PHE A 44 -1.72 -6.21 9.70
CA PHE A 44 -2.87 -6.24 10.61
C PHE A 44 -3.82 -7.36 10.20
N ASP A 45 -4.71 -7.74 11.11
CA ASP A 45 -5.70 -8.78 10.87
C ASP A 45 -7.09 -8.15 10.64
N ILE A 46 -7.86 -8.70 9.69
CA ILE A 46 -9.22 -8.26 9.39
C ILE A 46 -10.21 -9.41 9.59
N THR A 47 -11.42 -9.07 10.03
CA THR A 47 -12.58 -9.97 10.14
C THR A 47 -13.80 -9.42 9.39
N SER A 48 -13.63 -8.30 8.67
CA SER A 48 -14.61 -7.64 7.83
C SER A 48 -13.88 -6.88 6.73
N ASP A 49 -14.59 -6.44 5.70
CA ASP A 49 -14.05 -5.50 4.72
C ASP A 49 -13.48 -4.27 5.43
N GLN A 50 -12.34 -3.79 4.94
CA GLN A 50 -11.65 -2.63 5.49
C GLN A 50 -11.21 -1.72 4.36
N ARG A 51 -11.26 -0.41 4.59
CA ARG A 51 -10.65 0.57 3.70
C ARG A 51 -9.39 1.09 4.36
N ILE A 52 -8.29 1.07 3.64
CA ILE A 52 -6.99 1.57 4.13
C ILE A 52 -6.47 2.70 3.24
N ASP A 53 -5.77 3.64 3.86
CA ASP A 53 -5.10 4.74 3.18
C ASP A 53 -3.60 4.52 3.19
N ILE A 54 -2.99 4.58 2.01
CA ILE A 54 -1.57 4.30 1.79
C ILE A 54 -0.90 5.61 1.36
N PRO A 55 -0.16 6.29 2.25
CA PRO A 55 0.59 7.47 1.89
C PRO A 55 1.85 7.08 1.10
N LEU A 56 2.08 7.75 -0.02
CA LEU A 56 3.25 7.56 -0.89
C LEU A 56 4.04 8.87 -0.99
N ARG A 57 5.36 8.79 -0.88
CA ARG A 57 6.27 9.94 -1.05
C ARG A 57 7.13 9.76 -2.30
N ILE A 58 6.92 10.60 -3.30
CA ILE A 58 7.54 10.45 -4.62
C ILE A 58 8.51 11.59 -4.87
N GLU A 59 9.76 11.27 -5.17
CA GLU A 59 10.72 12.26 -5.66
C GLU A 59 10.49 12.55 -7.14
N LYS A 60 10.78 13.79 -7.55
CA LYS A 60 10.74 14.20 -8.96
C LYS A 60 11.51 13.25 -9.86
N GLY A 61 10.85 12.79 -10.93
CA GLY A 61 11.40 11.84 -11.90
C GLY A 61 11.45 10.38 -11.42
N LYS A 62 10.85 10.07 -10.26
CA LYS A 62 10.68 8.70 -9.77
C LYS A 62 9.21 8.30 -9.74
N THR A 63 8.99 7.01 -9.50
CA THR A 63 7.69 6.41 -9.21
C THR A 63 7.67 5.89 -7.78
N ALA A 64 6.48 5.78 -7.22
CA ALA A 64 6.21 4.99 -6.02
C ALA A 64 5.18 3.90 -6.36
N SER A 65 5.20 2.82 -5.61
CA SER A 65 4.22 1.75 -5.76
C SER A 65 3.85 1.15 -4.42
N TYR A 66 2.69 0.51 -4.39
CA TYR A 66 2.26 -0.29 -3.25
C TYR A 66 1.75 -1.65 -3.69
N ILE A 67 1.82 -2.61 -2.77
CA ILE A 67 1.22 -3.93 -2.91
C ILE A 67 0.50 -4.25 -1.60
N VAL A 68 -0.79 -4.56 -1.68
CA VAL A 68 -1.59 -5.05 -0.56
C VAL A 68 -1.83 -6.53 -0.75
N LYS A 69 -1.46 -7.33 0.25
CA LYS A 69 -1.65 -8.78 0.27
C LYS A 69 -2.56 -9.19 1.41
N VAL A 70 -3.50 -10.10 1.15
CA VAL A 70 -4.35 -10.75 2.17
C VAL A 70 -4.02 -12.23 2.17
N ASP A 71 -3.59 -12.75 3.32
CA ASP A 71 -3.10 -14.13 3.49
C ASP A 71 -2.05 -14.52 2.42
N GLY A 72 -1.21 -13.56 2.03
CA GLY A 72 -0.16 -13.72 1.02
C GLY A 72 -0.60 -13.54 -0.44
N LYS A 73 -1.90 -13.37 -0.73
CA LYS A 73 -2.42 -13.10 -2.07
C LYS A 73 -2.51 -11.60 -2.33
N THR A 74 -1.97 -11.12 -3.45
CA THR A 74 -2.14 -9.71 -3.86
C THR A 74 -3.62 -9.42 -4.15
N VAL A 75 -4.19 -8.44 -3.48
CA VAL A 75 -5.57 -7.96 -3.70
C VAL A 75 -5.60 -6.58 -4.35
N ALA A 76 -4.55 -5.79 -4.17
CA ALA A 76 -4.37 -4.51 -4.83
C ALA A 76 -2.89 -4.23 -5.05
N GLU A 77 -2.57 -3.64 -6.19
CA GLU A 77 -1.26 -3.09 -6.49
C GLU A 77 -1.42 -1.90 -7.43
N LYS A 78 -0.58 -0.88 -7.27
CA LYS A 78 -0.56 0.29 -8.14
C LYS A 78 0.84 0.89 -8.16
N GLU A 79 1.22 1.41 -9.32
CA GLU A 79 2.36 2.31 -9.48
C GLU A 79 1.83 3.73 -9.76
N VAL A 80 2.47 4.72 -9.15
CA VAL A 80 2.13 6.14 -9.26
C VAL A 80 3.39 6.90 -9.63
N SER A 81 3.33 7.68 -10.70
CA SER A 81 4.43 8.56 -11.10
C SER A 81 4.33 9.92 -10.42
N TYR A 82 5.47 10.59 -10.22
CA TYR A 82 5.50 11.98 -9.76
C TYR A 82 4.69 12.93 -10.66
N ASP A 83 4.64 12.64 -11.96
CA ASP A 83 3.96 13.46 -12.96
C ASP A 83 2.43 13.21 -13.01
N ASP A 84 1.94 12.11 -12.43
CA ASP A 84 0.52 11.76 -12.37
C ASP A 84 -0.19 12.33 -11.13
N ILE A 85 0.57 12.92 -10.20
CA ILE A 85 0.09 13.58 -8.97
C ILE A 85 -0.02 15.08 -9.21
#